data_AF-A0A2A5E5P3-F1
#
_entry.id   AF-A0A2A5E5P3-F1
#
_cell.length_a   1.000
_cell.length_b   1.000
_cell.length_c   1.000
_cell.angle_alpha   90.00
_cell.angle_beta   90.00
_cell.angle_gamma   90.00
#
_symmetry.space_group_name_H-M   'P 1'
#
loop_
_entity.id
_entity.type
_entity.pdbx_description
1 polymer ?
#
loop_
_entity_poly.entity_id
_entity_poly.type
_entity_poly.pdbx_seq_one_letter_code
_entity_poly.pdbx_strand_id
1 'polypeptide(L)'
;MKNLLLKTTKTVAILAALFGLFTLQSCKDDDGTVTPTEEIVEDGFYIQGGATAYSGFDIKATLKTAKNEVLQEDRATLLEVYVAVKAGTEGFNIIQVNGATKTTWGPGTDWTTAMGGNEEPQVDIQRGDIEEGTSVFTVPADGLYHVVIDTETGRGAIVPVKWGFIGQATPGGWSGDTEFDAPAFDMTTMTYGLSDVVMSSGEYKFRYSGGWKVELDSTLDLGDGNKGVKFNTNYGGALDALVAGGTNMTTDQSGIYDVAITWTAGSGHSATLTRTGDVPPRDWSNVSIGLIGDGVNNGNWDGELHATTPAKDGDTYTYAFTGVELVNAGGFKLRTAGTWDDVNLGYSSDVLTGPDKADITDDGGNMKVAADGTYDLLFVIDAKAETMSLSVTKK
;
A
#
# COMPACT_ATOMS: atom_id res chain seq x y z
N MET A 1 -47.89 -35.27 17.35
CA MET A 1 -46.49 -35.60 16.99
C MET A 1 -46.05 -34.56 15.97
N LYS A 2 -45.08 -33.67 16.17
CA LYS A 2 -44.02 -33.49 17.17
C LYS A 2 -43.86 -31.97 17.40
N ASN A 3 -43.65 -31.59 18.64
CA ASN A 3 -43.15 -30.28 19.06
C ASN A 3 -41.69 -30.11 18.62
N LEU A 4 -41.29 -28.90 18.23
CA LEU A 4 -39.91 -28.39 18.38
C LEU A 4 -39.97 -26.85 18.37
N LEU A 5 -40.16 -26.23 19.54
CA LEU A 5 -39.11 -25.52 20.30
C LEU A 5 -38.46 -24.37 19.50
N LEU A 6 -39.12 -23.22 19.57
CA LEU A 6 -38.59 -21.91 19.21
C LEU A 6 -37.57 -21.50 20.28
N LYS A 7 -36.27 -21.57 19.98
CA LYS A 7 -35.23 -20.92 20.79
C LYS A 7 -35.18 -19.44 20.39
N THR A 8 -35.52 -18.58 21.33
CA THR A 8 -35.43 -17.13 21.24
C THR A 8 -33.98 -16.67 21.37
N THR A 9 -33.35 -16.29 20.26
CA THR A 9 -32.16 -15.41 20.26
C THR A 9 -32.65 -13.97 20.33
N LYS A 10 -32.31 -13.28 21.42
CA LYS A 10 -32.52 -11.84 21.54
C LYS A 10 -31.38 -11.14 20.79
N THR A 11 -31.64 -10.72 19.56
CA THR A 11 -30.79 -9.77 18.83
C THR A 11 -31.21 -8.36 19.26
N VAL A 12 -30.34 -7.65 19.97
CA VAL A 12 -30.52 -6.21 20.24
C VAL A 12 -29.72 -5.48 19.15
N ALA A 13 -30.43 -4.88 18.20
CA ALA A 13 -29.84 -3.99 17.21
C ALA A 13 -29.62 -2.62 17.88
N ILE A 14 -28.36 -2.18 17.96
CA ILE A 14 -27.99 -0.84 18.44
C ILE A 14 -27.91 0.08 17.21
N LEU A 15 -28.77 1.10 17.19
CA LEU A 15 -28.87 2.11 16.15
C LEU A 15 -27.77 3.16 16.38
N ALA A 16 -26.82 3.29 15.45
CA ALA A 16 -25.90 4.42 15.42
C ALA A 16 -26.68 5.69 14.97
N ALA A 17 -26.87 6.65 15.88
CA ALA A 17 -27.58 7.89 15.58
C ALA A 17 -26.61 9.01 15.18
N LEU A 18 -26.85 9.54 13.97
CA LEU A 18 -26.15 10.66 13.35
C LEU A 18 -26.52 12.00 14.01
N PHE A 19 -25.51 12.88 14.09
CA PHE A 19 -25.46 14.29 14.54
C PHE A 19 -26.77 15.12 14.59
N GLY A 20 -26.97 15.79 15.74
CA GLY A 20 -27.98 16.84 15.95
C GLY A 20 -27.35 18.17 16.37
N LEU A 21 -27.83 19.25 15.75
CA LEU A 21 -27.37 20.64 15.86
C LEU A 21 -27.33 21.20 17.30
N PHE A 22 -26.27 21.95 17.59
CA PHE A 22 -26.14 22.80 18.78
C PHE A 22 -27.16 23.95 18.77
N THR A 23 -28.04 24.00 19.77
CA THR A 23 -28.75 25.22 20.16
C THR A 23 -28.04 25.82 21.39
N LEU A 24 -27.48 27.02 21.22
CA LEU A 24 -26.96 27.80 22.34
C LEU A 24 -28.12 28.38 23.13
N GLN A 25 -28.38 27.84 24.32
CA GLN A 25 -29.31 28.44 25.29
C GLN A 25 -28.51 29.32 26.26
N SER A 26 -28.65 30.63 26.10
CA SER A 26 -28.09 31.66 26.99
C SER A 26 -28.64 31.49 28.42
N CYS A 27 -27.77 31.28 29.39
CA CYS A 27 -28.11 31.28 30.82
C CYS A 27 -28.52 32.70 31.29
N LYS A 28 -29.49 32.74 32.22
CA LYS A 28 -29.71 33.85 33.15
C LYS A 28 -29.02 33.48 34.46
N ASP A 29 -28.37 34.47 35.06
CA ASP A 29 -27.58 34.39 36.29
C ASP A 29 -28.40 33.81 37.46
N ASP A 30 -27.87 32.80 38.14
CA ASP A 30 -28.28 32.45 39.51
C ASP A 30 -27.12 31.79 40.28
N ASP A 31 -26.97 32.22 41.52
CA ASP A 31 -25.72 32.24 42.30
C ASP A 31 -25.49 30.94 43.08
N GLY A 32 -25.63 29.80 42.41
CA GLY A 32 -25.40 28.47 42.98
C GLY A 32 -23.93 28.06 42.89
N THR A 33 -23.40 27.47 43.97
CA THR A 33 -22.14 26.72 43.96
C THR A 33 -22.04 25.86 42.71
N VAL A 34 -21.07 26.16 41.83
CA VAL A 34 -20.75 25.37 40.65
C VAL A 34 -20.28 24.00 41.12
N THR A 35 -21.22 23.06 41.21
CA THR A 35 -20.89 21.63 41.12
C THR A 35 -20.02 21.48 39.87
N PRO A 36 -18.86 20.79 39.93
CA PRO A 36 -18.10 20.53 38.72
C PRO A 36 -19.07 19.92 37.72
N THR A 37 -19.32 20.63 36.62
CA THR A 37 -20.04 20.08 35.48
C THR A 37 -19.36 18.76 35.17
N GLU A 38 -20.10 17.65 35.32
CA GLU A 38 -19.62 16.35 34.87
C GLU A 38 -19.04 16.56 33.47
N GLU A 39 -17.79 16.16 33.30
CA GLU A 39 -17.14 16.15 32.00
C GLU A 39 -18.07 15.41 31.05
N ILE A 40 -18.63 16.13 30.07
CA ILE A 40 -19.53 15.53 29.09
C ILE A 40 -18.65 14.68 28.18
N VAL A 41 -18.66 13.38 28.43
CA VAL A 41 -17.97 12.38 27.62
C VAL A 41 -18.94 11.88 26.56
N GLU A 42 -18.51 11.89 25.30
CA GLU A 42 -19.32 11.38 24.19
C GLU A 42 -19.39 9.85 24.22
N ASP A 43 -20.51 9.30 23.75
CA ASP A 43 -20.66 7.86 23.58
C ASP A 43 -19.65 7.33 22.56
N GLY A 44 -19.09 6.16 22.82
CA GLY A 44 -18.07 5.57 21.96
C GLY A 44 -17.14 4.61 22.68
N PHE A 45 -16.06 4.21 22.01
CA PHE A 45 -15.02 3.35 22.54
C PHE A 45 -13.71 4.12 22.62
N TYR A 46 -13.02 4.03 23.75
CA TYR A 46 -11.81 4.82 24.04
C TYR A 46 -10.68 3.92 24.51
N ILE A 47 -9.45 4.23 24.12
CA ILE A 47 -8.26 3.66 24.75
C ILE A 47 -7.96 4.40 26.05
N GLN A 48 -7.76 3.67 27.15
CA GLN A 48 -7.31 4.25 28.42
C GLN A 48 -6.33 3.33 29.13
N GLY A 49 -5.26 3.90 29.70
CA GLY A 49 -4.34 3.15 30.56
C GLY A 49 -2.94 3.76 30.64
N GLY A 50 -2.18 3.34 31.66
CA GLY A 50 -0.86 3.90 31.99
C GLY A 50 0.21 3.68 30.92
N ALA A 51 0.04 2.65 30.07
CA ALA A 51 0.92 2.45 28.93
C ALA A 51 0.70 3.46 27.79
N THR A 52 -0.36 4.28 27.82
CA THR A 52 -0.72 5.23 26.77
C THR A 52 -0.65 6.66 27.26
N ALA A 53 -0.80 7.64 26.37
CA ALA A 53 -0.94 9.04 26.76
C ALA A 53 -2.29 9.37 27.42
N TYR A 54 -3.21 8.40 27.49
CA TYR A 54 -4.62 8.63 27.79
C TYR A 54 -5.00 8.02 29.14
N SER A 55 -4.97 8.84 30.19
CA SER A 55 -5.43 8.47 31.53
C SER A 55 -6.93 8.75 31.76
N GLY A 56 -7.63 9.28 30.76
CA GLY A 56 -9.03 9.72 30.84
C GLY A 56 -9.70 9.71 29.46
N PHE A 57 -10.89 10.31 29.36
CA PHE A 57 -11.68 10.29 28.12
C PHE A 57 -11.24 11.40 27.17
N ASP A 58 -10.18 11.13 26.42
CA ASP A 58 -9.69 12.03 25.36
C ASP A 58 -10.28 11.61 24.00
N ILE A 59 -10.84 12.57 23.26
CA ILE A 59 -11.36 12.37 21.90
C ILE A 59 -10.29 11.83 20.93
N LYS A 60 -9.01 12.08 21.21
CA LYS A 60 -7.88 11.52 20.43
C LYS A 60 -7.69 10.02 20.63
N ALA A 61 -8.24 9.47 21.71
CA ALA A 61 -8.19 8.06 22.07
C ALA A 61 -9.42 7.28 21.58
N THR A 62 -10.37 7.95 20.91
CA THR A 62 -11.62 7.34 20.43
C THR A 62 -11.34 6.43 19.24
N LEU A 63 -11.84 5.20 19.30
CA LEU A 63 -11.83 4.28 18.16
C LEU A 63 -12.85 4.74 17.12
N LYS A 64 -12.46 4.69 15.85
CA LYS A 64 -13.24 5.16 14.71
C LYS A 64 -13.64 3.98 13.82
N THR A 65 -14.73 4.13 13.09
CA THR A 65 -15.17 3.12 12.11
C THR A 65 -14.08 2.84 11.10
N ALA A 66 -13.85 1.55 10.84
CA ALA A 66 -12.93 1.05 9.82
C ALA A 66 -13.69 0.38 8.67
N LYS A 67 -13.00 0.22 7.54
CA LYS A 67 -13.48 -0.59 6.42
C LYS A 67 -13.29 -2.06 6.70
N ASN A 68 -14.33 -2.86 6.49
CA ASN A 68 -14.15 -4.30 6.36
C ASN A 68 -13.49 -4.58 5.00
N GLU A 69 -12.26 -5.07 5.02
CA GLU A 69 -11.46 -5.33 3.81
C GLU A 69 -12.14 -6.29 2.84
N VAL A 70 -13.00 -7.19 3.33
CA VAL A 70 -13.74 -8.15 2.49
C VAL A 70 -14.64 -7.45 1.47
N LEU A 71 -15.32 -6.38 1.87
CA LEU A 71 -16.24 -5.62 1.02
C LEU A 71 -15.68 -4.25 0.60
N GLN A 72 -14.58 -3.81 1.22
CA GLN A 72 -14.01 -2.46 1.10
C GLN A 72 -14.99 -1.33 1.49
N GLU A 73 -15.94 -1.64 2.37
CA GLU A 73 -16.96 -0.73 2.89
C GLU A 73 -16.82 -0.51 4.39
N ASP A 74 -17.22 0.67 4.87
CA ASP A 74 -17.24 0.99 6.29
C ASP A 74 -18.19 0.03 7.03
N ARG A 75 -17.69 -0.54 8.14
CA ARG A 75 -18.46 -1.46 8.99
C ARG A 75 -18.59 -0.85 10.37
N ALA A 76 -19.80 -0.42 10.74
CA ALA A 76 -20.04 0.33 11.98
C ALA A 76 -19.57 -0.37 13.26
N THR A 77 -19.54 -1.70 13.28
CA THR A 77 -19.07 -2.49 14.44
C THR A 77 -17.57 -2.71 14.45
N LEU A 78 -16.88 -2.49 13.33
CA LEU A 78 -15.43 -2.61 13.22
C LEU A 78 -14.81 -1.24 13.49
N LEU A 79 -14.11 -1.16 14.61
CA LEU A 79 -13.59 0.08 15.17
C LEU A 79 -12.08 -0.02 15.34
N GLU A 80 -11.35 1.01 14.94
CA GLU A 80 -9.89 1.04 14.95
C GLU A 80 -9.32 2.32 15.55
N VAL A 81 -8.10 2.23 16.07
CA VAL A 81 -7.27 3.36 16.46
C VAL A 81 -5.80 3.01 16.34
N TYR A 82 -5.00 3.98 15.90
CA TYR A 82 -3.55 3.91 16.00
C TYR A 82 -3.09 4.65 17.26
N VAL A 83 -2.36 3.98 18.13
CA VAL A 83 -1.97 4.51 19.43
C VAL A 83 -0.53 4.12 19.78
N ALA A 84 0.22 5.07 20.34
CA ALA A 84 1.52 4.82 20.93
C ALA A 84 1.35 4.13 22.30
N VAL A 85 2.03 3.01 22.50
CA VAL A 85 1.94 2.20 23.72
C VAL A 85 3.34 1.89 24.23
N LYS A 86 3.57 2.11 25.53
CA LYS A 86 4.75 1.64 26.25
C LYS A 86 4.62 0.17 26.62
N ALA A 87 5.71 -0.57 26.48
CA ALA A 87 5.82 -1.90 27.06
C ALA A 87 5.75 -1.85 28.59
N GLY A 88 5.41 -3.01 29.17
CA GLY A 88 5.37 -3.20 30.61
C GLY A 88 3.99 -3.60 31.11
N THR A 89 3.82 -3.56 32.43
CA THR A 89 2.66 -4.13 33.12
C THR A 89 1.50 -3.15 33.30
N GLU A 90 1.69 -1.85 33.04
CA GLU A 90 0.62 -0.86 33.22
C GLU A 90 -0.51 -1.03 32.20
N GLY A 91 -0.15 -1.38 30.96
CA GLY A 91 -1.10 -1.72 29.89
C GLY A 91 -2.18 -0.67 29.60
N PHE A 92 -3.22 -1.12 28.90
CA PHE A 92 -4.42 -0.34 28.64
C PHE A 92 -5.68 -1.20 28.55
N ASN A 93 -6.84 -0.55 28.60
CA ASN A 93 -8.15 -1.12 28.35
C ASN A 93 -8.87 -0.36 27.23
N ILE A 94 -9.93 -0.97 26.72
CA ILE A 94 -10.90 -0.31 25.87
C ILE A 94 -12.12 0.01 26.74
N ILE A 95 -12.50 1.28 26.81
CA ILE A 95 -13.62 1.74 27.62
C ILE A 95 -14.76 2.13 26.71
N GLN A 96 -15.89 1.45 26.85
CA GLN A 96 -17.14 1.80 26.19
C GLN A 96 -17.92 2.79 27.05
N VAL A 97 -18.32 3.91 26.45
CA VAL A 97 -19.21 4.91 27.05
C VAL A 97 -20.56 4.83 26.34
N ASN A 98 -21.63 4.69 27.12
CA ASN A 98 -23.01 4.67 26.65
C ASN A 98 -23.91 5.41 27.65
N GLY A 99 -24.13 6.70 27.40
CA GLY A 99 -24.68 7.66 28.35
C GLY A 99 -23.86 7.68 29.64
N ALA A 100 -24.51 7.43 30.77
CA ALA A 100 -23.86 7.36 32.07
C ALA A 100 -23.10 6.03 32.33
N THR A 101 -23.27 5.03 31.46
CA THR A 101 -22.68 3.71 31.66
C THR A 101 -21.28 3.66 31.05
N LYS A 102 -20.31 3.14 31.84
CA LYS A 102 -18.94 2.92 31.41
C LYS A 102 -18.59 1.44 31.61
N THR A 103 -18.26 0.75 30.52
CA THR A 103 -17.87 -0.66 30.54
C THR A 103 -16.41 -0.80 30.15
N THR A 104 -15.63 -1.54 30.94
CA THR A 104 -14.20 -1.79 30.69
C THR A 104 -14.04 -3.13 30.00
N TRP A 105 -13.28 -3.14 28.91
CA TRP A 105 -12.97 -4.33 28.12
C TRP A 105 -11.47 -4.61 28.16
N GLY A 106 -11.14 -5.88 28.39
CA GLY A 106 -9.79 -6.44 28.44
C GLY A 106 -9.63 -7.64 27.51
N PRO A 107 -8.44 -8.26 27.50
CA PRO A 107 -8.19 -9.47 26.72
C PRO A 107 -8.98 -10.66 27.28
N GLY A 108 -9.68 -11.38 26.39
CA GLY A 108 -10.36 -12.63 26.70
C GLY A 108 -9.41 -13.80 26.91
N THR A 109 -9.97 -14.93 27.34
CA THR A 109 -9.17 -16.13 27.67
C THR A 109 -8.42 -16.76 26.47
N ASP A 110 -8.85 -16.50 25.24
CA ASP A 110 -8.21 -16.96 24.01
C ASP A 110 -7.24 -15.92 23.40
N TRP A 111 -7.07 -14.76 24.05
CA TRP A 111 -6.17 -13.71 23.59
C TRP A 111 -4.73 -14.20 23.54
N THR A 112 -4.19 -14.30 22.33
CA THR A 112 -2.90 -14.93 22.09
C THR A 112 -2.04 -14.10 21.15
N THR A 113 -0.73 -14.33 21.21
CA THR A 113 0.27 -13.72 20.33
C THR A 113 0.76 -14.76 19.33
N ALA A 114 0.70 -14.44 18.04
CA ALA A 114 1.23 -15.29 16.99
C ALA A 114 1.69 -14.47 15.79
N MET A 115 2.67 -14.99 15.06
CA MET A 115 3.09 -14.43 13.77
C MET A 115 1.89 -14.31 12.81
N GLY A 116 1.77 -13.18 12.11
CA GLY A 116 0.76 -12.99 11.09
C GLY A 116 0.83 -14.05 9.97
N GLY A 117 -0.34 -14.45 9.49
CA GLY A 117 -0.48 -15.41 8.41
C GLY A 117 -0.23 -14.83 7.01
N ASN A 118 -0.77 -15.52 6.00
CA ASN A 118 -0.70 -15.07 4.61
C ASN A 118 -1.41 -13.72 4.43
N GLU A 119 -0.77 -12.79 3.72
CA GLU A 119 -1.21 -11.40 3.53
C GLU A 119 -1.32 -10.57 4.82
N GLU A 120 -1.03 -11.13 5.99
CA GLU A 120 -1.00 -10.40 7.25
C GLU A 120 0.37 -9.75 7.50
N PRO A 121 0.43 -8.71 8.34
CA PRO A 121 1.69 -8.18 8.88
C PRO A 121 2.58 -9.31 9.39
N GLN A 122 3.81 -9.41 8.86
CA GLN A 122 4.83 -10.38 9.23
C GLN A 122 5.53 -9.97 10.55
N VAL A 123 4.70 -9.82 11.58
CA VAL A 123 5.04 -9.53 12.96
C VAL A 123 4.15 -10.37 13.86
N ASP A 124 4.53 -10.48 15.13
CA ASP A 124 3.66 -11.05 16.15
C ASP A 124 2.44 -10.14 16.37
N ILE A 125 1.25 -10.67 16.07
CA ILE A 125 -0.04 -10.03 16.26
C ILE A 125 -0.67 -10.60 17.53
N GLN A 126 -1.17 -9.74 18.41
CA GLN A 126 -2.03 -10.18 19.50
C GLN A 126 -3.49 -10.12 19.03
N ARG A 127 -4.25 -11.20 19.19
CA ARG A 127 -5.69 -11.22 18.86
C ARG A 127 -6.45 -12.30 19.62
N GLY A 128 -7.75 -12.11 19.73
CA GLY A 128 -8.68 -13.03 20.41
C GLY A 128 -9.99 -12.33 20.72
N ASP A 129 -10.78 -12.92 21.60
CA ASP A 129 -11.98 -12.31 22.14
C ASP A 129 -11.61 -11.15 23.08
N ILE A 130 -12.49 -10.14 23.16
CA ILE A 130 -12.47 -9.13 24.22
C ILE A 130 -13.56 -9.47 25.23
N GLU A 131 -13.27 -9.24 26.52
CA GLU A 131 -14.22 -9.53 27.59
C GLU A 131 -14.36 -8.37 28.57
N GLU A 132 -15.53 -8.27 29.20
CA GLU A 132 -15.77 -7.29 30.25
C GLU A 132 -14.90 -7.63 31.47
N GLY A 133 -14.05 -6.68 31.87
CA GLY A 133 -13.09 -6.91 32.94
C GLY A 133 -12.03 -5.82 33.02
N THR A 134 -11.20 -5.90 34.06
CA THR A 134 -10.13 -4.91 34.34
C THR A 134 -8.73 -5.43 34.00
N SER A 135 -8.64 -6.64 33.44
CA SER A 135 -7.39 -7.15 32.87
C SER A 135 -6.92 -6.22 31.76
N VAL A 136 -5.65 -5.86 31.75
CA VAL A 136 -5.09 -4.91 30.78
C VAL A 136 -4.48 -5.62 29.59
N PHE A 137 -4.63 -5.02 28.40
CA PHE A 137 -3.81 -5.33 27.24
C PHE A 137 -2.39 -4.83 27.48
N THR A 138 -1.39 -5.64 27.11
CA THR A 138 0.03 -5.27 27.23
C THR A 138 0.76 -5.55 25.94
N VAL A 139 1.82 -4.80 25.66
CA VAL A 139 2.62 -4.94 24.45
C VAL A 139 4.08 -5.27 24.81
N PRO A 140 4.80 -6.01 23.93
CA PRO A 140 6.16 -6.46 24.24
C PRO A 140 7.23 -5.37 24.09
N ALA A 141 6.96 -4.31 23.35
CA ALA A 141 7.90 -3.22 23.08
C ALA A 141 7.20 -1.85 23.01
N ASP A 142 7.93 -0.77 23.31
CA ASP A 142 7.45 0.58 23.05
C ASP A 142 7.25 0.76 21.54
N GLY A 143 6.13 1.33 21.11
CA GLY A 143 5.88 1.55 19.68
C GLY A 143 4.49 2.06 19.34
N LEU A 144 4.28 2.26 18.04
CA LEU A 144 2.96 2.49 17.46
C LEU A 144 2.25 1.15 17.25
N TYR A 145 1.00 1.08 17.69
CA TYR A 145 0.14 -0.10 17.52
C TYR A 145 -1.16 0.28 16.83
N HIS A 146 -1.62 -0.61 15.95
CA HIS A 146 -2.98 -0.58 15.41
C HIS A 146 -3.86 -1.47 16.28
N VAL A 147 -4.82 -0.86 16.98
CA VAL A 147 -5.76 -1.55 17.86
C VAL A 147 -7.12 -1.56 17.16
N VAL A 148 -7.68 -2.76 16.96
CA VAL A 148 -8.94 -2.94 16.25
C VAL A 148 -9.84 -3.86 17.05
N ILE A 149 -11.14 -3.55 17.12
CA ILE A 149 -12.19 -4.43 17.65
C ILE A 149 -13.34 -4.54 16.67
N ASP A 150 -14.05 -5.66 16.70
CA ASP A 150 -15.37 -5.79 16.08
C ASP A 150 -16.40 -6.15 17.15
N THR A 151 -17.35 -5.23 17.38
CA THR A 151 -18.33 -5.36 18.47
C THR A 151 -19.43 -6.37 18.19
N GLU A 152 -19.60 -6.82 16.94
CA GLU A 152 -20.56 -7.88 16.58
C GLU A 152 -20.00 -9.27 16.89
N THR A 153 -18.74 -9.51 16.52
CA THR A 153 -18.04 -10.78 16.77
C THR A 153 -17.43 -10.85 18.17
N GLY A 154 -17.20 -9.71 18.83
CA GLY A 154 -16.57 -9.65 20.15
C GLY A 154 -15.06 -9.90 20.11
N ARG A 155 -14.43 -9.70 18.95
CA ARG A 155 -13.00 -10.00 18.73
C ARG A 155 -12.19 -8.73 18.54
N GLY A 156 -10.91 -8.80 18.83
CA GLY A 156 -9.98 -7.70 18.61
C GLY A 156 -8.57 -8.13 18.25
N ALA A 157 -7.76 -7.16 17.83
CA ALA A 157 -6.35 -7.33 17.57
C ALA A 157 -5.54 -6.09 17.98
N ILE A 158 -4.28 -6.33 18.36
CA ILE A 158 -3.24 -5.32 18.58
C ILE A 158 -2.06 -5.70 17.69
N VAL A 159 -1.74 -4.82 16.73
CA VAL A 159 -0.73 -5.08 15.70
C VAL A 159 0.40 -4.05 15.81
N PRO A 160 1.66 -4.47 15.98
CA PRO A 160 2.81 -3.57 15.89
C PRO A 160 2.93 -2.94 14.50
N VAL A 161 3.09 -1.61 14.43
CA VAL A 161 3.17 -0.87 13.18
C VAL A 161 4.62 -0.54 12.84
N LYS A 162 5.12 -1.14 11.75
CA LYS A 162 6.42 -0.82 11.13
C LYS A 162 6.18 -0.44 9.68
N TRP A 163 6.17 0.85 9.39
CA TRP A 163 5.83 1.31 8.05
C TRP A 163 6.92 1.00 7.03
N GLY A 164 6.46 0.74 5.81
CA GLY A 164 7.25 0.74 4.60
C GLY A 164 6.34 1.02 3.42
N PHE A 165 6.86 0.77 2.23
CA PHE A 165 6.15 0.97 0.98
C PHE A 165 6.62 -0.03 -0.07
N ILE A 166 5.73 -0.33 -1.00
CA ILE A 166 5.90 -1.38 -2.00
C ILE A 166 5.26 -0.96 -3.31
N GLY A 167 5.80 -1.40 -4.42
CA GLY A 167 5.17 -1.27 -5.72
C GLY A 167 6.18 -1.25 -6.85
N GLN A 168 5.69 -1.22 -8.08
CA GLN A 168 6.53 -1.19 -9.28
C GLN A 168 7.54 -0.03 -9.29
N ALA A 169 7.21 1.10 -8.64
CA ALA A 169 8.12 2.24 -8.49
C ALA A 169 9.25 2.02 -7.46
N THR A 170 9.11 1.08 -6.52
CA THR A 170 10.04 0.94 -5.39
C THR A 170 11.22 0.00 -5.72
N PRO A 171 12.36 0.07 -5.00
CA PRO A 171 13.55 -0.76 -5.28
C PRO A 171 13.30 -2.27 -5.38
N GLY A 172 12.33 -2.80 -4.63
CA GLY A 172 11.96 -4.22 -4.61
C GLY A 172 10.79 -4.61 -5.51
N GLY A 173 10.21 -3.65 -6.24
CA GLY A 173 8.98 -3.89 -7.00
C GLY A 173 7.83 -4.35 -6.09
N TRP A 174 6.97 -5.22 -6.63
CA TRP A 174 5.92 -5.92 -5.86
C TRP A 174 6.43 -7.17 -5.13
N SER A 175 7.74 -7.45 -5.15
CA SER A 175 8.31 -8.67 -4.57
C SER A 175 8.72 -8.52 -3.11
N GLY A 176 8.81 -7.29 -2.58
CA GLY A 176 9.15 -7.03 -1.19
C GLY A 176 9.02 -5.56 -0.81
N ASP A 177 8.85 -5.31 0.49
CA ASP A 177 8.75 -3.95 1.02
C ASP A 177 10.10 -3.27 1.01
N THR A 178 10.08 -1.97 0.75
CA THR A 178 11.14 -1.06 1.17
C THR A 178 10.76 -0.56 2.56
N GLU A 179 11.44 -1.07 3.58
CA GLU A 179 11.17 -0.74 4.99
C GLU A 179 11.67 0.67 5.32
N PHE A 180 10.91 1.42 6.12
CA PHE A 180 11.34 2.73 6.61
C PHE A 180 12.18 2.65 7.87
N ASP A 181 13.01 3.67 8.07
CA ASP A 181 13.63 3.89 9.37
C ASP A 181 12.55 4.28 10.39
N ALA A 182 12.58 3.60 11.54
CA ALA A 182 11.68 3.89 12.64
C ALA A 182 12.13 5.15 13.39
N PRO A 183 11.20 6.05 13.79
CA PRO A 183 11.55 7.18 14.64
C PRO A 183 11.86 6.73 16.07
N ALA A 184 12.40 7.66 16.87
CA ALA A 184 12.35 7.51 18.32
C ALA A 184 10.89 7.42 18.78
N PHE A 185 10.63 6.60 19.80
CA PHE A 185 9.30 6.47 20.37
C PHE A 185 8.82 7.81 20.95
N ASP A 186 7.64 8.23 20.53
CA ASP A 186 6.97 9.42 21.02
C ASP A 186 5.45 9.17 21.06
N MET A 187 4.82 9.63 22.14
CA MET A 187 3.40 9.35 22.42
C MET A 187 2.43 10.25 21.65
N THR A 188 2.94 11.25 20.93
CA THR A 188 2.17 12.26 20.21
C THR A 188 2.33 12.14 18.71
N THR A 189 3.54 11.93 18.21
CA THR A 189 3.83 11.89 16.77
C THR A 189 5.04 11.02 16.43
N MET A 190 4.94 10.24 15.36
CA MET A 190 6.01 9.37 14.88
C MET A 190 6.10 9.44 13.35
N THR A 191 7.24 9.88 12.83
CA THR A 191 7.54 9.96 11.39
C THR A 191 8.48 8.84 10.98
N TYR A 192 7.99 7.96 10.10
CA TYR A 192 8.76 6.90 9.48
C TYR A 192 9.12 7.35 8.07
N GLY A 193 10.37 7.17 7.65
CA GLY A 193 10.75 7.56 6.30
C GLY A 193 12.12 7.07 5.87
N LEU A 194 12.45 7.41 4.63
CA LEU A 194 13.77 7.26 4.03
C LEU A 194 14.07 8.51 3.21
N SER A 195 15.36 8.84 3.14
CA SER A 195 15.88 9.83 2.22
C SER A 195 16.66 9.15 1.10
N ASP A 196 16.80 9.87 0.00
CA ASP A 196 17.62 9.46 -1.16
C ASP A 196 17.23 8.11 -1.78
N VAL A 197 15.93 7.78 -1.78
CA VAL A 197 15.43 6.53 -2.38
C VAL A 197 15.35 6.65 -3.89
N VAL A 198 16.03 5.77 -4.61
CA VAL A 198 15.86 5.62 -6.05
C VAL A 198 14.52 4.94 -6.34
N MET A 199 13.61 5.66 -7.00
CA MET A 199 12.32 5.14 -7.47
C MET A 199 12.22 5.27 -8.99
N SER A 200 11.56 4.30 -9.63
CA SER A 200 11.18 4.39 -11.05
C SER A 200 9.80 5.05 -11.19
N SER A 201 9.40 5.44 -12.39
CA SER A 201 7.99 5.79 -12.63
C SER A 201 7.13 4.56 -12.46
N GLY A 202 5.97 4.70 -11.81
CA GLY A 202 5.12 3.54 -11.54
C GLY A 202 4.26 3.65 -10.30
N GLU A 203 3.55 2.54 -10.04
CA GLU A 203 2.65 2.41 -8.90
C GLU A 203 3.38 2.08 -7.58
N TYR A 204 2.86 2.58 -6.46
CA TYR A 204 3.26 2.22 -5.11
C TYR A 204 2.13 2.35 -4.08
N LYS A 205 2.29 1.72 -2.92
CA LYS A 205 1.43 1.85 -1.73
C LYS A 205 2.25 1.81 -0.45
N PHE A 206 1.73 2.44 0.60
CA PHE A 206 2.25 2.24 1.96
C PHE A 206 1.61 1.01 2.57
N ARG A 207 2.38 0.21 3.28
CA ARG A 207 1.87 -0.86 4.14
C ARG A 207 2.82 -1.08 5.30
N TYR A 208 2.31 -1.55 6.42
CA TYR A 208 3.19 -1.88 7.54
C TYR A 208 3.48 -3.38 7.61
N SER A 209 4.72 -3.68 7.94
CA SER A 209 5.22 -5.02 8.24
C SER A 209 4.91 -6.05 7.14
N GLY A 210 4.89 -5.68 5.85
CA GLY A 210 4.64 -6.64 4.77
C GLY A 210 3.20 -7.16 4.65
N GLY A 211 2.24 -6.60 5.40
CA GLY A 211 0.85 -7.04 5.41
C GLY A 211 -0.08 -6.19 4.56
N TRP A 212 -1.09 -6.80 3.96
CA TRP A 212 -2.22 -6.11 3.33
C TRP A 212 -3.40 -5.93 4.29
N LYS A 213 -3.64 -6.89 5.17
CA LYS A 213 -4.81 -6.95 6.04
C LYS A 213 -4.60 -7.84 7.25
N VAL A 214 -5.47 -7.75 8.24
CA VAL A 214 -5.53 -8.69 9.36
C VAL A 214 -6.93 -9.26 9.46
N GLU A 215 -7.02 -10.57 9.68
CA GLU A 215 -8.28 -11.28 9.88
C GLU A 215 -8.62 -11.35 11.39
N LEU A 216 -9.78 -10.78 11.75
CA LEU A 216 -10.37 -10.92 13.08
C LEU A 216 -11.32 -12.11 13.14
N ASP A 217 -12.08 -12.35 12.08
CA ASP A 217 -13.01 -13.46 11.98
C ASP A 217 -13.10 -13.95 10.52
N SER A 218 -13.27 -15.26 10.33
CA SER A 218 -13.37 -15.89 9.00
C SER A 218 -14.75 -16.47 8.70
N THR A 219 -15.68 -16.38 9.65
CA THR A 219 -16.91 -17.19 9.65
C THR A 219 -18.18 -16.38 9.46
N LEU A 220 -18.18 -15.10 9.88
CA LEU A 220 -19.32 -14.20 9.79
C LEU A 220 -19.80 -14.12 8.33
N ASP A 221 -21.08 -14.40 8.11
CA ASP A 221 -21.69 -14.32 6.79
C ASP A 221 -22.05 -12.86 6.45
N LEU A 222 -21.47 -12.33 5.39
CA LEU A 222 -21.74 -10.98 4.90
C LEU A 222 -22.75 -10.97 3.75
N GLY A 223 -23.26 -12.13 3.33
CA GLY A 223 -24.11 -12.27 2.15
C GLY A 223 -23.32 -12.43 0.85
N ASP A 224 -24.02 -12.85 -0.21
CA ASP A 224 -23.47 -13.07 -1.56
C ASP A 224 -22.22 -13.97 -1.63
N GLY A 225 -22.08 -14.86 -0.64
CA GLY A 225 -20.93 -15.76 -0.51
C GLY A 225 -19.69 -15.15 0.14
N ASN A 226 -19.74 -13.87 0.53
CA ASN A 226 -18.66 -13.18 1.23
C ASN A 226 -18.70 -13.50 2.73
N LYS A 227 -17.52 -13.69 3.34
CA LYS A 227 -17.40 -14.00 4.76
C LYS A 227 -16.21 -13.32 5.43
N GLY A 228 -16.36 -13.10 6.73
CA GLY A 228 -15.31 -12.70 7.64
C GLY A 228 -15.27 -11.19 7.93
N VAL A 229 -14.40 -10.85 8.87
CA VAL A 229 -14.12 -9.49 9.30
C VAL A 229 -12.62 -9.30 9.23
N LYS A 230 -12.20 -8.38 8.36
CA LYS A 230 -10.80 -8.06 8.11
C LYS A 230 -10.60 -6.55 8.10
N PHE A 231 -9.45 -6.07 8.54
CA PHE A 231 -9.10 -4.65 8.43
C PHE A 231 -7.83 -4.47 7.62
N ASN A 232 -7.74 -3.34 6.92
CA ASN A 232 -6.60 -3.02 6.06
C ASN A 232 -5.38 -2.62 6.89
N THR A 233 -4.19 -3.01 6.43
CA THR A 233 -2.89 -2.60 7.02
C THR A 233 -2.03 -1.81 6.03
N ASN A 234 -2.71 -1.25 5.03
CA ASN A 234 -2.11 -0.53 3.91
C ASN A 234 -2.89 0.75 3.61
N TYR A 235 -2.18 1.75 3.08
CA TYR A 235 -2.76 2.98 2.57
C TYR A 235 -2.46 3.16 1.08
N GLY A 236 -3.48 3.65 0.37
CA GLY A 236 -3.40 4.13 -1.00
C GLY A 236 -4.19 5.44 -1.14
N GLY A 237 -4.61 5.79 -2.36
CA GLY A 237 -5.34 7.03 -2.63
C GLY A 237 -4.39 8.19 -2.99
N ALA A 238 -4.61 9.37 -2.43
CA ALA A 238 -3.73 10.52 -2.62
C ALA A 238 -2.87 10.76 -1.37
N LEU A 239 -1.67 11.34 -1.52
CA LEU A 239 -0.75 11.58 -0.38
C LEU A 239 -1.35 12.47 0.71
N ASP A 240 -2.19 13.43 0.32
CA ASP A 240 -2.91 14.35 1.22
C ASP A 240 -4.28 13.80 1.67
N ALA A 241 -4.68 12.64 1.16
CA ALA A 241 -5.94 11.98 1.50
C ALA A 241 -5.77 10.45 1.45
N LEU A 242 -4.97 9.92 2.38
CA LEU A 242 -4.71 8.49 2.49
C LEU A 242 -6.00 7.72 2.79
N VAL A 243 -6.22 6.63 2.06
CA VAL A 243 -7.38 5.75 2.22
C VAL A 243 -6.90 4.35 2.57
N ALA A 244 -7.38 3.81 3.69
CA ALA A 244 -7.10 2.42 4.08
C ALA A 244 -7.63 1.47 3.01
N GLY A 245 -6.79 0.57 2.48
CA GLY A 245 -7.15 -0.28 1.35
C GLY A 245 -7.33 0.46 0.02
N GLY A 246 -6.97 1.75 -0.05
CA GLY A 246 -7.16 2.60 -1.23
C GLY A 246 -6.40 2.13 -2.48
N THR A 247 -6.70 2.74 -3.62
CA THR A 247 -6.02 2.47 -4.90
C THR A 247 -4.52 2.76 -4.83
N ASN A 248 -3.73 2.18 -5.74
CA ASN A 248 -2.31 2.48 -5.84
C ASN A 248 -2.08 3.99 -6.06
N MET A 249 -1.00 4.51 -5.47
CA MET A 249 -0.44 5.83 -5.79
C MET A 249 0.54 5.68 -6.95
N THR A 250 0.89 6.78 -7.64
CA THR A 250 1.82 6.74 -8.77
C THR A 250 2.94 7.76 -8.63
N THR A 251 4.09 7.43 -9.20
CA THR A 251 5.17 8.35 -9.54
C THR A 251 5.23 8.48 -11.06
N ASP A 252 5.29 9.70 -11.57
CA ASP A 252 5.22 9.94 -13.01
C ASP A 252 6.59 9.85 -13.70
N GLN A 253 7.67 9.89 -12.92
CA GLN A 253 9.04 9.88 -13.41
C GLN A 253 9.93 9.11 -12.44
N SER A 254 11.00 8.50 -12.93
CA SER A 254 12.07 8.07 -12.04
C SER A 254 12.74 9.26 -11.35
N GLY A 255 13.39 8.98 -10.23
CA GLY A 255 14.09 10.01 -9.47
C GLY A 255 14.66 9.48 -8.17
N ILE A 256 15.35 10.38 -7.49
CA ILE A 256 15.72 10.25 -6.08
C ILE A 256 14.62 10.93 -5.28
N TYR A 257 14.10 10.23 -4.27
CA TYR A 257 12.95 10.67 -3.48
C TYR A 257 13.22 10.58 -1.98
N ASP A 258 12.75 11.59 -1.26
CA ASP A 258 12.50 11.51 0.17
C ASP A 258 11.04 11.13 0.39
N VAL A 259 10.82 10.06 1.16
CA VAL A 259 9.49 9.50 1.40
C VAL A 259 9.26 9.33 2.89
N ALA A 260 8.06 9.69 3.36
CA ALA A 260 7.70 9.52 4.76
C ALA A 260 6.20 9.31 4.97
N ILE A 261 5.86 8.62 6.04
CA ILE A 261 4.52 8.56 6.62
C ILE A 261 4.60 8.93 8.10
N THR A 262 3.75 9.88 8.51
CA THR A 262 3.70 10.40 9.88
C THR A 262 2.38 10.05 10.52
N TRP A 263 2.42 9.37 11.66
CA TRP A 263 1.29 9.25 12.55
C TRP A 263 1.28 10.43 13.54
N THR A 264 0.09 10.97 13.80
CA THR A 264 -0.16 11.96 14.85
C THR A 264 -1.39 11.56 15.66
N ALA A 265 -1.24 11.55 16.99
CA ALA A 265 -2.30 11.22 17.94
C ALA A 265 -3.60 12.00 17.67
N GLY A 266 -4.70 11.28 17.47
CA GLY A 266 -6.03 11.82 17.16
C GLY A 266 -6.24 12.27 15.70
N SER A 267 -5.17 12.66 15.00
CA SER A 267 -5.23 13.11 13.60
C SER A 267 -5.03 11.99 12.58
N GLY A 268 -4.38 10.89 12.96
CA GLY A 268 -4.11 9.76 12.07
C GLY A 268 -2.84 9.94 11.25
N HIS A 269 -2.83 9.41 10.02
CA HIS A 269 -1.65 9.39 9.16
C HIS A 269 -1.67 10.50 8.10
N SER A 270 -0.49 11.01 7.79
CA SER A 270 -0.20 11.83 6.61
C SER A 270 1.06 11.30 5.94
N ALA A 271 1.22 11.52 4.63
CA ALA A 271 2.41 11.07 3.90
C ALA A 271 3.00 12.18 3.04
N THR A 272 4.29 12.07 2.76
CA THR A 272 5.02 12.94 1.85
C THR A 272 5.86 12.11 0.91
N LEU A 273 5.95 12.55 -0.34
CA LEU A 273 6.88 12.04 -1.32
C LEU A 273 7.47 13.24 -2.07
N THR A 274 8.76 13.49 -1.88
CA THR A 274 9.45 14.66 -2.44
C THR A 274 10.56 14.18 -3.36
N ARG A 275 10.48 14.51 -4.65
CA ARG A 275 11.58 14.26 -5.58
C ARG A 275 12.72 15.23 -5.27
N THR A 276 13.89 14.72 -4.93
CA THR A 276 15.09 15.49 -4.57
C THR A 276 16.13 15.53 -5.69
N GLY A 277 16.05 14.63 -6.68
CA GLY A 277 16.98 14.62 -7.80
C GLY A 277 16.62 13.65 -8.92
N ASP A 278 17.43 13.68 -9.98
CA ASP A 278 17.40 12.68 -11.05
C ASP A 278 18.23 11.46 -10.64
N VAL A 279 17.80 10.26 -11.05
CA VAL A 279 18.69 9.10 -11.05
C VAL A 279 19.76 9.35 -12.11
N PRO A 280 21.06 9.08 -11.84
CA PRO A 280 22.07 9.15 -12.89
C PRO A 280 21.65 8.28 -14.09
N PRO A 281 21.57 8.84 -15.31
CA PRO A 281 21.22 8.07 -16.50
C PRO A 281 22.12 6.84 -16.62
N ARG A 282 21.53 5.68 -16.89
CA ARG A 282 22.30 4.45 -17.11
C ARG A 282 23.28 4.67 -18.26
N ASP A 283 24.55 4.32 -18.05
CA ASP A 283 25.53 4.40 -19.12
C ASP A 283 25.45 3.17 -20.04
N TRP A 284 24.95 3.36 -21.26
CA TRP A 284 24.80 2.30 -22.26
C TRP A 284 26.06 2.08 -23.13
N SER A 285 27.14 2.83 -22.90
CA SER A 285 28.34 2.82 -23.77
C SER A 285 28.91 1.42 -24.05
N ASN A 286 28.79 0.50 -23.08
CA ASN A 286 29.32 -0.86 -23.17
C ASN A 286 28.23 -1.93 -23.34
N VAL A 287 26.96 -1.54 -23.50
CA VAL A 287 25.86 -2.48 -23.71
C VAL A 287 25.78 -2.82 -25.19
N SER A 288 26.03 -4.08 -25.51
CA SER A 288 25.88 -4.59 -26.88
C SER A 288 24.44 -4.98 -27.15
N ILE A 289 23.82 -4.40 -28.17
CA ILE A 289 22.45 -4.72 -28.61
C ILE A 289 22.51 -5.22 -30.05
N GLY A 290 21.76 -6.27 -30.34
CA GLY A 290 21.61 -6.81 -31.68
C GLY A 290 20.18 -7.19 -32.01
N LEU A 291 20.00 -7.77 -33.19
CA LEU A 291 18.71 -8.21 -33.73
C LEU A 291 18.58 -9.71 -33.53
N ILE A 292 17.52 -10.16 -32.87
CA ILE A 292 17.22 -11.58 -32.64
C ILE A 292 15.91 -11.94 -33.34
N GLY A 293 15.83 -13.17 -33.85
CA GLY A 293 14.61 -13.75 -34.44
C GLY A 293 14.80 -14.23 -35.87
N ASP A 294 13.86 -15.05 -36.32
CA ASP A 294 13.82 -15.66 -37.65
C ASP A 294 13.32 -14.71 -38.75
N GLY A 295 12.91 -13.50 -38.39
CA GLY A 295 12.66 -12.39 -39.32
C GLY A 295 13.91 -11.66 -39.79
N VAL A 296 15.07 -11.89 -39.17
CA VAL A 296 16.37 -11.43 -39.66
C VAL A 296 16.96 -12.52 -40.55
N ASN A 297 17.50 -12.20 -41.73
CA ASN A 297 18.08 -13.21 -42.61
C ASN A 297 19.21 -13.98 -41.88
N ASN A 298 19.15 -15.31 -41.89
CA ASN A 298 19.99 -16.22 -41.09
C ASN A 298 19.87 -16.09 -39.56
N GLY A 299 18.87 -15.37 -39.07
CA GLY A 299 18.58 -15.21 -37.65
C GLY A 299 17.81 -16.38 -37.06
N ASN A 300 17.83 -16.48 -35.73
CA ASN A 300 17.04 -17.41 -34.94
C ASN A 300 16.78 -16.79 -33.56
N TRP A 301 16.14 -17.55 -32.67
CA TRP A 301 15.81 -17.09 -31.31
C TRP A 301 16.83 -17.50 -30.23
N ASP A 302 18.00 -17.97 -30.65
CA ASP A 302 19.07 -18.42 -29.74
C ASP A 302 20.16 -17.36 -29.54
N GLY A 303 20.33 -16.42 -30.49
CA GLY A 303 21.34 -15.36 -30.39
C GLY A 303 21.14 -14.20 -31.37
N GLU A 304 21.78 -13.07 -31.05
CA GLU A 304 21.68 -11.83 -31.83
C GLU A 304 22.59 -11.86 -33.06
N LEU A 305 22.08 -11.38 -34.19
CA LEU A 305 22.88 -10.89 -35.30
C LEU A 305 23.12 -9.38 -35.17
N HIS A 306 24.17 -8.89 -35.84
CA HIS A 306 24.51 -7.46 -35.90
C HIS A 306 24.71 -6.78 -34.54
N ALA A 307 25.05 -7.54 -33.49
CA ALA A 307 25.27 -6.98 -32.17
C ALA A 307 26.40 -5.94 -32.19
N THR A 308 26.11 -4.74 -31.68
CA THR A 308 27.05 -3.61 -31.63
C THR A 308 26.87 -2.80 -30.36
N THR A 309 27.90 -2.03 -29.99
CA THR A 309 27.81 -0.96 -29.00
C THR A 309 27.37 0.35 -29.67
N PRO A 310 26.81 1.31 -28.91
CA PRO A 310 26.27 2.54 -29.47
C PRO A 310 27.36 3.61 -29.68
N ALA A 311 27.08 4.55 -30.58
CA ALA A 311 27.69 5.87 -30.52
C ALA A 311 27.02 6.70 -29.41
N LYS A 312 27.83 7.37 -28.57
CA LYS A 312 27.35 8.20 -27.46
C LYS A 312 27.45 9.69 -27.80
N ASP A 313 26.37 10.43 -27.56
CA ASP A 313 26.33 11.90 -27.53
C ASP A 313 25.55 12.35 -26.29
N GLY A 314 26.25 12.87 -25.28
CA GLY A 314 25.64 13.12 -23.96
C GLY A 314 25.06 11.85 -23.34
N ASP A 315 23.77 11.89 -22.99
CA ASP A 315 22.99 10.76 -22.46
C ASP A 315 22.22 10.01 -23.56
N THR A 316 22.49 10.32 -24.82
CA THR A 316 21.88 9.66 -25.98
C THR A 316 22.83 8.62 -26.58
N TYR A 317 22.29 7.42 -26.83
CA TYR A 317 23.02 6.25 -27.31
C TYR A 317 22.38 5.72 -28.58
N THR A 318 23.15 5.72 -29.67
CA THR A 318 22.67 5.38 -31.00
C THR A 318 23.30 4.10 -31.51
N TYR A 319 22.48 3.08 -31.74
CA TYR A 319 22.84 1.81 -32.38
C TYR A 319 22.41 1.86 -33.85
N ALA A 320 23.38 1.75 -34.76
CA ALA A 320 23.13 1.75 -36.19
C ALA A 320 23.27 0.33 -36.75
N PHE A 321 22.18 -0.20 -37.31
CA PHE A 321 22.17 -1.47 -38.03
C PHE A 321 21.93 -1.18 -39.50
N THR A 322 23.00 -1.23 -40.30
CA THR A 322 22.93 -0.84 -41.71
C THR A 322 22.86 -2.05 -42.63
N GLY A 323 21.97 -2.00 -43.62
CA GLY A 323 21.87 -3.05 -44.65
C GLY A 323 21.38 -4.38 -44.09
N VAL A 324 20.49 -4.36 -43.11
CA VAL A 324 19.90 -5.55 -42.52
C VAL A 324 18.89 -6.14 -43.48
N GLU A 325 19.10 -7.39 -43.86
CA GLU A 325 18.10 -8.15 -44.64
C GLU A 325 17.06 -8.72 -43.69
N LEU A 326 15.82 -8.27 -43.84
CA LEU A 326 14.67 -8.73 -43.07
C LEU A 326 13.73 -9.50 -43.99
N VAL A 327 13.17 -10.60 -43.49
CA VAL A 327 12.27 -11.50 -44.21
C VAL A 327 10.90 -11.55 -43.56
N ASN A 328 9.85 -11.55 -44.36
CA ASN A 328 8.46 -11.59 -43.89
C ASN A 328 8.08 -12.96 -43.29
N ALA A 329 8.89 -14.00 -43.53
CA ALA A 329 8.64 -15.34 -43.04
C ALA A 329 8.65 -15.46 -41.50
N GLY A 330 9.32 -14.53 -40.80
CA GLY A 330 9.52 -14.58 -39.34
C GLY A 330 9.43 -13.21 -38.67
N GLY A 331 9.60 -13.22 -37.34
CA GLY A 331 9.58 -12.02 -36.50
C GLY A 331 10.97 -11.71 -35.94
N PHE A 332 11.18 -10.49 -35.46
CA PHE A 332 12.42 -10.08 -34.81
C PHE A 332 12.20 -9.11 -33.65
N LYS A 333 13.24 -8.94 -32.83
CA LYS A 333 13.35 -7.98 -31.73
C LYS A 333 14.74 -7.34 -31.69
N LEU A 334 14.87 -6.21 -31.01
CA LEU A 334 16.18 -5.80 -30.49
C LEU A 334 16.37 -6.40 -29.11
N ARG A 335 17.51 -7.06 -28.89
CA ARG A 335 17.85 -7.66 -27.60
C ARG A 335 19.25 -7.28 -27.17
N THR A 336 19.42 -7.05 -25.86
CA THR A 336 20.76 -7.01 -25.26
C THR A 336 21.43 -8.35 -25.45
N ALA A 337 22.67 -8.34 -25.93
CA ALA A 337 23.39 -9.55 -26.31
C ALA A 337 23.43 -10.56 -25.15
N GLY A 338 22.87 -11.75 -25.38
CA GLY A 338 22.91 -12.86 -24.43
C GLY A 338 21.96 -12.79 -23.22
N THR A 339 21.03 -11.84 -23.13
CA THR A 339 20.04 -11.79 -22.03
C THR A 339 18.67 -11.29 -22.47
N TRP A 340 17.62 -11.83 -21.85
CA TRP A 340 16.24 -11.36 -22.00
C TRP A 340 15.82 -10.33 -20.94
N ASP A 341 16.65 -10.14 -19.90
CA ASP A 341 16.33 -9.36 -18.70
C ASP A 341 16.81 -7.89 -18.77
N ASP A 342 17.11 -7.40 -19.97
CA ASP A 342 17.50 -6.02 -20.25
C ASP A 342 16.69 -5.49 -21.45
N VAL A 343 17.28 -4.86 -22.47
CA VAL A 343 16.54 -4.53 -23.70
C VAL A 343 16.01 -5.81 -24.35
N ASN A 344 14.68 -5.90 -24.48
CA ASN A 344 13.90 -6.94 -25.17
C ASN A 344 12.76 -6.26 -25.93
N LEU A 345 13.13 -5.45 -26.91
CA LEU A 345 12.22 -4.56 -27.61
C LEU A 345 11.55 -5.28 -28.78
N GLY A 346 10.26 -5.54 -28.62
CA GLY A 346 9.37 -6.03 -29.67
C GLY A 346 8.64 -4.92 -30.40
N TYR A 347 7.48 -5.24 -31.00
CA TYR A 347 6.68 -4.24 -31.68
C TYR A 347 6.07 -3.24 -30.68
N SER A 348 6.28 -1.94 -30.93
CA SER A 348 5.59 -0.85 -30.25
C SER A 348 5.42 0.32 -31.22
N SER A 349 4.17 0.74 -31.44
CA SER A 349 3.87 1.89 -32.30
C SER A 349 4.47 3.20 -31.81
N ASP A 350 4.70 3.31 -30.50
CA ASP A 350 5.20 4.52 -29.86
C ASP A 350 6.72 4.66 -30.01
N VAL A 351 7.42 3.55 -30.25
CA VAL A 351 8.88 3.50 -30.44
C VAL A 351 9.24 3.61 -31.92
N LEU A 352 8.39 3.12 -32.83
CA LEU A 352 8.66 3.11 -34.27
C LEU A 352 8.58 4.51 -34.91
N THR A 353 9.66 4.91 -35.57
CA THR A 353 9.83 6.20 -36.26
C THR A 353 10.46 5.99 -37.64
N GLY A 354 10.74 7.09 -38.36
CA GLY A 354 11.33 7.04 -39.70
C GLY A 354 10.31 6.93 -40.84
N PRO A 355 10.77 7.09 -42.09
CA PRO A 355 9.90 7.16 -43.26
C PRO A 355 9.15 5.84 -43.55
N ASP A 356 9.78 4.70 -43.26
CA ASP A 356 9.26 3.38 -43.62
C ASP A 356 8.78 2.59 -42.40
N LYS A 357 8.43 3.28 -41.30
CA LYS A 357 7.95 2.62 -40.08
C LYS A 357 6.71 1.73 -40.29
N ALA A 358 5.90 2.06 -41.29
CA ALA A 358 4.69 1.32 -41.64
C ALA A 358 5.01 -0.07 -42.23
N ASP A 359 6.25 -0.32 -42.65
CA ASP A 359 6.69 -1.64 -43.10
C ASP A 359 6.89 -2.61 -41.92
N ILE A 360 6.94 -2.12 -40.67
CA ILE A 360 7.00 -2.96 -39.48
C ILE A 360 5.60 -3.11 -38.87
N THR A 361 5.16 -4.35 -38.70
CA THR A 361 3.86 -4.73 -38.13
C THR A 361 4.03 -5.59 -36.88
N ASP A 362 2.99 -5.65 -36.05
CA ASP A 362 2.92 -6.53 -34.89
C ASP A 362 2.68 -7.98 -35.31
N ASP A 363 3.47 -8.90 -34.75
CA ASP A 363 3.27 -10.36 -34.83
C ASP A 363 3.41 -10.97 -33.43
N GLY A 364 2.35 -10.84 -32.63
CA GLY A 364 2.31 -11.38 -31.27
C GLY A 364 3.31 -10.71 -30.32
N GLY A 365 3.56 -9.41 -30.50
CA GLY A 365 4.55 -8.63 -29.75
C GLY A 365 5.95 -8.63 -30.38
N ASN A 366 6.20 -9.41 -31.44
CA ASN A 366 7.43 -9.31 -32.24
C ASN A 366 7.25 -8.28 -33.36
N MET A 367 8.35 -7.70 -33.84
CA MET A 367 8.34 -6.90 -35.07
C MET A 367 8.39 -7.83 -36.28
N LYS A 368 7.64 -7.50 -37.33
CA LYS A 368 7.66 -8.24 -38.59
C LYS A 368 7.62 -7.28 -39.76
N VAL A 369 8.44 -7.53 -40.78
CA VAL A 369 8.39 -6.74 -42.02
C VAL A 369 7.21 -7.16 -42.88
N ALA A 370 6.51 -6.21 -43.50
CA ALA A 370 5.38 -6.48 -44.40
C ALA A 370 5.79 -7.23 -45.69
N ALA A 371 7.05 -7.07 -46.11
CA ALA A 371 7.66 -7.79 -47.21
C ALA A 371 9.18 -7.87 -47.01
N ASP A 372 9.80 -8.89 -47.60
CA ASP A 372 11.26 -9.04 -47.64
C ASP A 372 11.91 -7.76 -48.16
N GLY A 373 13.03 -7.37 -47.55
CA GLY A 373 13.75 -6.18 -47.95
C GLY A 373 15.02 -5.94 -47.15
N THR A 374 15.79 -4.95 -47.60
CA THR A 374 16.98 -4.48 -46.90
C THR A 374 16.68 -3.15 -46.23
N TYR A 375 17.03 -3.02 -44.96
CA TYR A 375 16.69 -1.86 -44.13
C TYR A 375 17.93 -1.30 -43.43
N ASP A 376 17.94 0.02 -43.24
CA ASP A 376 18.75 0.67 -42.21
C ASP A 376 17.85 0.93 -41.00
N LEU A 377 18.28 0.43 -39.84
CA LEU A 377 17.61 0.62 -38.56
C LEU A 377 18.50 1.48 -37.66
N LEU A 378 17.93 2.54 -37.11
CA LEU A 378 18.60 3.41 -36.15
C LEU A 378 17.86 3.35 -34.82
N PHE A 379 18.42 2.63 -33.86
CA PHE A 379 17.86 2.52 -32.52
C PHE A 379 18.54 3.53 -31.59
N VAL A 380 17.74 4.37 -30.95
CA VAL A 380 18.21 5.45 -30.07
C VAL A 380 17.61 5.26 -28.69
N ILE A 381 18.48 5.23 -27.67
CA ILE A 381 18.10 5.34 -26.26
C ILE A 381 18.49 6.74 -25.78
N ASP A 382 17.52 7.52 -25.33
CA ASP A 382 17.79 8.72 -24.53
C ASP A 382 17.69 8.32 -23.06
N ALA A 383 18.84 8.09 -22.42
CA ALA A 383 18.92 7.59 -21.06
C ALA A 383 18.44 8.63 -20.03
N LYS A 384 18.49 9.92 -20.37
CA LYS A 384 18.04 11.00 -19.49
C LYS A 384 16.53 11.23 -19.61
N ALA A 385 16.00 11.17 -20.82
CA ALA A 385 14.56 11.28 -21.05
C ALA A 385 13.81 9.96 -20.78
N GLU A 386 14.53 8.86 -20.56
CA GLU A 386 13.99 7.50 -20.39
C GLU A 386 13.13 7.06 -21.59
N THR A 387 13.57 7.42 -22.80
CA THR A 387 12.85 7.09 -24.04
C THR A 387 13.68 6.24 -24.99
N MET A 388 12.97 5.45 -25.79
CA MET A 388 13.54 4.64 -26.85
C MET A 388 12.83 4.97 -28.17
N SER A 389 13.59 5.01 -29.27
CA SER A 389 13.04 5.12 -30.61
C SER A 389 13.78 4.24 -31.59
N LEU A 390 13.07 3.68 -32.58
CA LEU A 390 13.62 2.89 -33.66
C LEU A 390 13.20 3.50 -34.99
N SER A 391 14.12 4.17 -35.67
CA SER A 391 13.86 4.70 -37.02
C SER A 391 14.09 3.63 -38.06
N VAL A 392 13.12 3.43 -38.94
CA VAL A 392 13.14 2.42 -40.02
C VAL A 392 13.25 3.12 -41.37
N THR A 393 14.24 2.73 -42.17
CA THR A 393 14.40 3.20 -43.56
C THR A 393 14.66 2.01 -44.47
N LYS A 394 13.87 1.85 -45.51
CA LYS A 394 14.03 0.80 -46.51
C LYS A 394 14.98 1.26 -47.62
N LYS A 395 15.84 0.35 -48.09
CA LYS A 395 16.79 0.61 -49.19
C LYS A 395 16.22 0.32 -50.57
#